data_AF-A0A7K2PBU9-F1
#
_entry.id   AF-A0A7K2PBU9-F1
#
_cell.length_a   1.000
_cell.length_b   1.000
_cell.length_c   1.000
_cell.angle_alpha   90.00
_cell.angle_beta   90.00
_cell.angle_gamma   90.00
#
_symmetry.space_group_name_H-M   'P 1'
#
loop_
_entity.id
_entity.type
_entity.pdbx_description
1 polymer ?
#
loop_
_entity_poly.entity_id
_entity_poly.type
_entity_poly.pdbx_seq_one_letter_code
_entity_poly.pdbx_strand_id
1 'polypeptide(L)' 'MSQSRLTELTWRQVRRAGERGIALLPVGSQEQHAGHLPMGTDTLLVEEVVDRALDLLDREVPGSPESA' A
#
# COMPACT_ATOMS: atom_id res chain seq x y z
N MET A 1 -3.11 -4.86 -11.68
CA MET A 1 -4.11 -5.39 -10.70
C MET A 1 -4.76 -4.17 -10.06
N SER A 2 -6.06 -4.18 -9.75
CA SER A 2 -6.65 -3.02 -9.07
C SER A 2 -6.16 -3.00 -7.62
N GLN A 3 -5.53 -1.90 -7.24
CA GLN A 3 -5.13 -1.64 -5.86
C GLN A 3 -6.25 -0.88 -5.14
N SER A 4 -6.39 -1.08 -3.84
CA SER A 4 -7.46 -0.43 -3.07
C SER A 4 -7.05 -0.26 -1.61
N ARG A 5 -7.35 0.89 -1.02
CA ARG A 5 -7.13 1.14 0.40
C ARG A 5 -8.30 0.61 1.22
N LEU A 6 -8.02 -0.17 2.27
CA LEU A 6 -9.03 -0.81 3.10
C LEU A 6 -10.03 0.22 3.70
N THR A 7 -9.53 1.41 4.05
CA THR A 7 -10.29 2.54 4.61
C THR A 7 -11.31 3.16 3.66
N GLU A 8 -11.21 2.86 2.36
CA GLU A 8 -12.10 3.39 1.31
C GLU A 8 -13.12 2.35 0.84
N LEU A 9 -13.09 1.14 1.42
CA LEU A 9 -13.93 0.02 1.02
C LEU A 9 -15.00 -0.31 2.08
N THR A 10 -16.18 -0.68 1.61
CA THR A 10 -17.17 -1.38 2.44
C THR A 10 -16.72 -2.82 2.71
N TRP A 11 -17.20 -3.43 3.80
CA TRP A 11 -16.87 -4.82 4.14
C TRP A 11 -17.19 -5.81 3.01
N ARG A 12 -18.23 -5.55 2.20
CA ARG A 12 -18.59 -6.40 1.05
C ARG A 12 -17.55 -6.33 -0.06
N GLN A 13 -17.03 -5.13 -0.34
CA GLN A 13 -15.94 -4.93 -1.31
C GLN A 13 -14.66 -5.62 -0.82
N VAL A 14 -14.32 -5.48 0.46
CA VAL A 14 -13.17 -6.18 1.07
C VAL A 14 -13.31 -7.69 0.95
N ARG A 15 -14.49 -8.24 1.29
CA ARG A 15 -14.73 -9.69 1.18
C ARG A 15 -14.53 -10.19 -0.25
N ARG A 16 -15.02 -9.45 -1.25
CA ARG A 16 -14.85 -9.79 -2.67
C ARG A 16 -13.38 -9.68 -3.10
N ALA A 17 -12.69 -8.61 -2.71
CA ALA A 17 -11.27 -8.41 -3.04
C ALA A 17 -10.40 -9.53 -2.44
N GLY A 18 -10.70 -9.97 -1.22
CA GLY A 18 -9.97 -11.04 -0.53
C GLY A 18 -10.09 -12.44 -1.16
N GLU A 19 -11.01 -12.67 -2.11
CA GLU A 19 -11.10 -13.97 -2.81
C GLU A 19 -9.87 -14.26 -3.66
N ARG A 20 -9.20 -13.23 -4.18
CA ARG A 20 -8.01 -13.36 -5.05
C ARG A 20 -6.93 -12.32 -4.79
N GLY A 21 -7.16 -11.40 -3.85
CA GLY A 21 -6.25 -10.32 -3.50
C GLY A 21 -5.29 -10.70 -2.37
N ILE A 22 -4.21 -9.94 -2.26
CA ILE A 22 -3.28 -10.01 -1.14
C ILE A 22 -3.52 -8.78 -0.27
N ALA A 23 -3.74 -8.98 1.02
CA ALA A 23 -3.77 -7.90 1.98
C ALA A 23 -2.35 -7.52 2.38
N LEU A 24 -2.01 -6.23 2.30
CA LEU A 24 -0.74 -5.67 2.74
C LEU A 24 -1.01 -4.74 3.91
N LEU A 25 -0.31 -4.97 5.02
CA LEU A 25 -0.35 -4.12 6.21
C LEU A 25 1.05 -3.55 6.44
N PRO A 26 1.31 -2.28 6.08
CA PRO A 26 2.54 -1.60 6.45
C PRO A 26 2.61 -1.49 7.99
N VAL A 27 3.73 -1.87 8.58
CA VAL A 27 3.97 -1.77 10.03
C VAL A 27 5.30 -1.07 10.26
N GLY A 28 5.26 0.04 10.99
CA GLY A 28 6.43 0.77 11.47
C GLY A 28 6.51 0.81 13.00
N SER A 29 7.33 1.71 13.52
CA SER A 29 7.59 1.91 14.94
C SER A 29 7.43 3.38 15.35
N GLN A 30 7.35 3.62 16.66
CA GLN A 30 7.53 4.93 17.29
C GLN A 30 8.75 4.85 18.21
N GLU A 31 9.91 5.29 17.72
CA GLU A 31 11.18 5.08 18.38
C GLU A 31 12.21 6.17 18.08
N GLN A 32 13.25 6.26 18.92
CA GLN A 32 14.25 7.31 18.80
C GLN A 32 15.32 6.97 17.77
N HIS A 33 15.63 7.92 16.89
CA HIS A 33 16.68 7.82 15.87
C HIS A 33 17.74 8.92 16.03
N ALA A 34 18.20 9.12 17.28
CA ALA A 34 19.08 10.21 17.72
C ALA A 34 18.50 11.60 17.38
N GLY A 35 19.35 12.64 17.40
CA GLY A 35 18.91 14.03 17.24
C GLY A 35 18.67 14.50 15.79
N HIS A 36 18.67 13.60 14.81
CA HIS A 36 18.68 13.96 13.38
C HIS A 36 17.51 13.41 12.58
N LEU A 37 16.68 12.53 13.16
CA LEU A 37 15.54 11.93 12.49
C LEU A 37 14.27 11.98 13.37
N PRO A 38 13.08 12.07 12.77
CA PRO A 38 11.82 12.02 13.51
C PRO A 38 11.56 10.67 14.20
N MET A 39 10.75 10.68 15.26
CA MET A 39 10.39 9.48 16.03
C MET A 39 9.53 8.44 15.26
N GLY A 40 9.01 8.82 14.09
CA GLY A 40 8.17 7.96 13.24
C GLY A 40 8.85 7.51 11.96
N THR A 41 10.19 7.52 11.91
CA THR A 41 10.95 7.23 10.69
C THR A 41 10.55 5.90 10.07
N ASP A 42 10.44 4.84 10.87
CA ASP A 42 10.04 3.51 10.37
C ASP A 42 8.67 3.50 9.68
N THR A 43 7.67 4.21 10.23
CA THR A 43 6.35 4.33 9.61
C THR A 43 6.40 5.11 8.31
N LEU A 44 7.11 6.25 8.29
CA LEU A 44 7.26 7.06 7.08
C LEU A 44 7.96 6.29 5.95
N LEU A 45 8.99 5.51 6.29
CA LEU A 45 9.72 4.71 5.32
C LEU A 45 8.88 3.56 4.75
N VAL A 46 8.16 2.81 5.59
CA VAL A 46 7.37 1.68 5.11
C VAL A 46 6.17 2.14 4.28
N GLU A 47 5.56 3.29 4.60
CA GLU A 47 4.49 3.89 3.79
C GLU A 47 4.99 4.20 2.38
N GLU A 48 6.13 4.88 2.25
CA GLU A 48 6.68 5.24 0.93
C GLU A 48 7.18 4.04 0.12
N VAL A 49 7.77 3.03 0.78
CA VAL A 49 8.16 1.79 0.11
C VAL A 49 6.93 1.11 -0.48
N VAL A 50 5.82 1.07 0.25
CA VAL A 50 4.58 0.46 -0.22
C VAL A 50 3.99 1.26 -1.36
N ASP A 51 3.83 2.58 -1.20
CA ASP A 51 3.26 3.43 -2.25
C ASP A 51 4.09 3.35 -3.55
N ARG A 52 5.43 3.31 -3.45
CA ARG A 52 6.29 3.13 -4.62
C ARG A 52 6.20 1.75 -5.26
N ALA A 53 6.09 0.68 -4.47
CA ALA A 53 5.95 -0.68 -4.97
C ALA A 53 4.62 -0.86 -5.71
N LEU A 54 3.56 -0.28 -5.15
CA LEU A 54 2.25 -0.16 -5.74
C LEU A 54 2.31 0.56 -7.11
N ASP A 55 2.97 1.72 -7.19
CA ASP A 55 3.17 2.41 -8.49
C ASP A 55 3.92 1.57 -9.54
N LEU A 56 4.89 0.74 -9.12
CA LEU A 56 5.61 -0.15 -10.03
C LEU A 56 4.71 -1.26 -10.57
N LEU A 57 3.91 -1.89 -9.70
CA LEU A 57 2.99 -2.95 -10.09
C LEU A 57 1.92 -2.48 -11.07
N ASP A 58 1.49 -1.22 -10.99
CA ASP A 58 0.55 -0.66 -11.96
C ASP A 58 1.20 -0.43 -13.33
N ARG A 59 2.48 -0.09 -13.36
CA ARG A 59 3.24 0.13 -14.61
C ARG A 59 3.66 -1.17 -15.31
N GLU A 60 3.87 -2.23 -14.54
CA GLU A 60 4.31 -3.53 -15.05
C GLU A 60 3.19 -4.40 -15.63
N VAL A 61 1.93 -3.94 -15.62
CA VAL A 61 0.81 -4.65 -16.24
C VAL A 61 0.56 -4.07 -17.64
N PRO A 62 1.03 -4.71 -18.73
CA PRO A 62 0.68 -4.29 -20.08
C PRO A 62 -0.76 -4.71 -20.35
N GLY A 63 -1.67 -3.75 -20.58
CA GLY A 63 -3.01 -4.00 -21.13
C GLY A 63 -4.15 -4.16 -20.13
N SER A 64 -4.32 -3.25 -19.17
CA SER A 64 -5.64 -3.09 -18.55
C SER A 64 -6.63 -2.50 -19.59
N PRO A 65 -7.84 -3.05 -19.73
CA PRO A 65 -8.77 -2.73 -20.82
C PRO A 65 -9.50 -1.38 -20.68
N GLU A 66 -8.97 -0.42 -19.92
CA GLU A 66 -9.59 0.91 -19.71
C GLU A 66 -9.00 2.03 -20.60
N SER A 67 -8.29 1.66 -21.66
CA SER A 67 -7.80 2.61 -22.68
C SER A 67 -8.54 2.44 -24.03
N ALA A 68 -9.87 2.39 -23.97
CA ALA A 68 -10.76 2.51 -25.12
C ALA A 68 -11.85 3.55 -24.83
#